data_AF-A0A9J6GMW0-F1
#
_entry.id   AF-A0A9J6GMW0-F1
#
_cell.length_a   1.000
_cell.length_b   1.000
_cell.length_c   1.000
_cell.angle_alpha   90.00
_cell.angle_beta   90.00
_cell.angle_gamma   90.00
#
_symmetry.space_group_name_H-M   'P 1'
#
loop_
_entity.id
_entity.type
_entity.pdbx_description
1 polymer ?
#
loop_
_entity_poly.entity_id
_entity_poly.type
_entity_poly.pdbx_seq_one_letter_code
_entity_poly.pdbx_strand_id
1 'polypeptide(L)'
;MHVIKRGTSCCKHLPQYDVNKLVSVNLASAHPITQEDGTSYNLGASFISGLKYHIVKIPPPSKGCPGLRRASVQYHIPSSWKTTFSYYHSFGMTRNYVVFVEQPLLVNTMRLVGSRIKGYSFKDCFDWAPKEKTKFVILDRSSGTVLRTRFLTDPLFFFHVVNAFEDDGHIVFDMVAYEDASIMDRYYLDKIRESGEEDFDPDHQGHFRRFVIPVSKVQYTKEGNLVSLKYTEARAYRQDNNTIWLTHEEMGYKGYDLPTINPKYQGKPYRYSYGSGNFERFGECRNAICKLDVETREMNLWRESDTQYPSEAVFIADPEGVDEDDGVLLSVVNDTDYSKPDFLLVLDAKTLTELARAEVPHQVRACTSIHGCFVKS
;
A
#
# COMPACT_ATOMS: atom_id res chain seq x y z
N MET A 1 -4.03 3.89 15.72
CA MET A 1 -5.28 3.61 14.99
C MET A 1 -6.44 4.08 15.86
N HIS A 2 -7.12 5.15 15.45
CA HIS A 2 -8.36 5.58 16.09
C HIS A 2 -9.49 4.76 15.49
N VAL A 3 -10.08 3.86 16.27
CA VAL A 3 -11.31 3.16 15.89
C VAL A 3 -12.48 3.99 16.39
N ILE A 4 -13.56 4.12 15.63
CA ILE A 4 -14.79 4.85 16.00
C ILE A 4 -15.91 3.82 16.21
N LYS A 5 -16.72 3.97 17.27
CA LYS A 5 -17.83 3.06 17.59
C LYS A 5 -19.12 3.55 16.92
N ARG A 6 -19.85 2.66 16.24
CA ARG A 6 -21.20 2.95 15.73
C ARG A 6 -22.17 3.26 16.87
N GLY A 7 -23.01 4.27 16.68
CA GLY A 7 -24.24 4.49 17.46
C GLY A 7 -24.24 5.68 18.43
N THR A 8 -23.20 6.50 18.48
CA THR A 8 -23.28 7.81 19.15
C THR A 8 -22.75 8.89 18.23
N SER A 9 -23.56 9.91 17.97
CA SER A 9 -23.33 11.10 17.15
C SER A 9 -22.20 12.02 17.66
N CYS A 10 -21.17 11.47 18.28
CA CYS A 10 -20.07 12.22 18.83
C CYS A 10 -18.79 11.39 18.74
N CYS A 11 -17.73 11.98 18.18
CA CYS A 11 -16.35 11.46 18.19
C CYS A 11 -15.83 11.36 19.62
N LYS A 12 -16.32 10.38 20.39
CA LYS A 12 -15.87 10.14 21.76
C LYS A 12 -14.51 9.45 21.75
N HIS A 13 -13.65 9.87 22.66
CA HIS A 13 -12.33 9.27 22.86
C HIS A 13 -12.49 7.80 23.25
N LEU A 14 -11.97 6.90 22.42
CA LEU A 14 -11.98 5.46 22.65
C LEU A 14 -10.68 5.01 23.34
N PRO A 15 -10.69 3.87 24.05
CA PRO A 15 -9.52 3.42 24.80
C PRO A 15 -8.30 3.24 23.89
N GLN A 16 -7.14 3.68 24.37
CA GLN A 16 -5.87 3.46 23.71
C GLN A 16 -5.46 1.99 23.84
N TYR A 17 -5.03 1.39 22.73
CA TYR A 17 -4.48 0.04 22.71
C TYR A 17 -2.97 0.11 22.47
N ASP A 18 -2.22 -0.56 23.34
CA ASP A 18 -0.77 -0.70 23.22
C ASP A 18 -0.46 -2.07 22.60
N VAL A 19 -0.11 -2.07 21.31
CA VAL A 19 0.19 -3.30 20.56
C VAL A 19 1.41 -4.03 21.09
N ASN A 20 2.34 -3.34 21.78
CA ASN A 20 3.46 -3.99 22.41
C ASN A 20 3.01 -4.90 23.56
N LYS A 21 2.06 -4.42 24.36
CA LYS A 21 1.46 -5.19 25.47
C LYS A 21 0.54 -6.31 24.98
N LEU A 22 -0.08 -6.14 23.81
CA LEU A 22 -1.02 -7.12 23.27
C LEU A 22 -0.34 -8.25 22.49
N VAL A 23 0.65 -7.92 21.65
CA VAL A 23 1.25 -8.88 20.70
C VAL A 23 2.77 -8.81 20.60
N SER A 24 3.47 -8.16 21.55
CA SER A 24 4.95 -8.07 21.60
C SER A 24 5.59 -7.50 20.32
N VAL A 25 4.84 -6.66 19.61
CA VAL A 25 5.27 -5.93 18.41
C VAL A 25 5.59 -4.48 18.77
N ASN A 26 6.68 -3.93 18.25
CA ASN A 26 7.10 -2.55 18.53
C ASN A 26 6.50 -1.54 17.53
N LEU A 27 6.37 -1.92 16.26
CA LEU A 27 5.80 -1.11 15.19
C LEU A 27 4.83 -1.96 14.37
N ALA A 28 3.74 -1.38 13.91
CA ALA A 28 2.76 -2.05 13.07
C ALA A 28 2.38 -1.14 11.91
N SER A 29 2.12 -1.75 10.75
CA SER A 29 1.61 -1.06 9.57
C SER A 29 0.20 -0.53 9.80
N ALA A 30 -0.16 0.52 9.06
CA ALA A 30 -1.51 1.07 8.99
C ALA A 30 -2.40 0.34 7.95
N HIS A 31 -1.86 -0.64 7.22
CA HIS A 31 -2.50 -1.36 6.11
C HIS A 31 -2.74 -2.85 6.45
N PRO A 32 -3.66 -3.17 7.38
CA PRO A 32 -4.06 -4.55 7.59
C PRO A 32 -4.86 -5.06 6.39
N ILE A 33 -4.62 -6.31 5.99
CA ILE A 33 -5.43 -7.02 4.99
C ILE A 33 -6.56 -7.74 5.72
N THR A 34 -7.82 -7.41 5.42
CA THR A 34 -8.99 -8.06 6.02
C THR A 34 -9.62 -9.04 5.05
N GLN A 35 -9.78 -10.28 5.48
CA GLN A 35 -10.42 -11.34 4.71
C GLN A 35 -11.95 -11.29 4.83
N GLU A 36 -12.65 -12.01 3.95
CA GLU A 36 -14.13 -12.07 3.92
C GLU A 36 -14.76 -12.54 5.24
N ASP A 37 -14.06 -13.39 5.99
CA ASP A 37 -14.51 -13.88 7.31
C ASP A 37 -14.35 -12.82 8.43
N GLY A 38 -13.84 -11.63 8.11
CA GLY A 38 -13.55 -10.56 9.04
C GLY A 38 -12.25 -10.72 9.82
N THR A 39 -11.43 -11.75 9.52
CA THR A 39 -10.08 -11.88 10.06
C THR A 39 -9.16 -10.88 9.35
N SER A 40 -8.44 -10.06 10.13
CA SER A 40 -7.41 -9.17 9.59
C SER A 40 -6.01 -9.72 9.87
N TYR A 41 -5.10 -9.50 8.92
CA TYR A 41 -3.67 -9.74 9.07
C TYR A 41 -2.92 -8.42 8.96
N ASN A 42 -1.93 -8.19 9.81
CA ASN A 42 -1.13 -6.99 9.76
C ASN A 42 0.36 -7.30 9.86
N LEU A 43 1.19 -6.47 9.23
CA LEU A 43 2.64 -6.53 9.33
C LEU A 43 3.11 -5.69 10.51
N GLY A 44 4.01 -6.25 11.31
CA GLY A 44 4.69 -5.55 12.37
C GLY A 44 6.14 -5.95 12.51
N ALA A 45 6.88 -5.24 13.35
CA ALA A 45 8.27 -5.53 13.63
C ALA A 45 8.57 -5.43 15.11
N SER A 46 9.51 -6.26 15.53
CA SER A 46 10.13 -6.19 16.84
C SER A 46 11.61 -5.96 16.67
N PHE A 47 12.15 -5.03 17.47
CA PHE A 47 13.57 -4.68 17.46
C PHE A 47 14.20 -4.73 18.86
N ILE A 48 13.39 -4.78 19.92
CA ILE A 48 13.88 -4.94 21.29
C ILE A 48 14.25 -6.41 21.58
N SER A 49 13.41 -7.36 21.16
CA SER A 49 13.59 -8.81 21.38
C SER A 49 14.34 -9.53 20.25
N GLY A 50 15.16 -8.79 19.50
CA GLY A 50 15.76 -9.21 18.23
C GLY A 50 14.98 -8.74 17.01
N LEU A 51 15.69 -8.48 15.92
CA LEU A 51 15.18 -7.89 14.68
C LEU A 51 14.44 -8.93 13.83
N LYS A 52 13.12 -8.77 13.79
CA LYS A 52 12.22 -9.67 13.08
C LYS A 52 10.95 -8.94 12.70
N TYR A 53 10.35 -9.38 11.61
CA TYR A 53 9.01 -8.98 11.22
C TYR A 53 8.02 -10.07 11.61
N HIS A 54 6.78 -9.64 11.78
CA HIS A 54 5.68 -10.44 12.29
C HIS A 54 4.47 -10.23 11.40
N ILE A 55 3.81 -11.33 11.05
CA ILE A 55 2.44 -11.26 10.58
C ILE A 55 1.54 -11.53 11.78
N VAL A 56 0.82 -10.49 12.20
CA VAL A 56 -0.13 -10.53 13.30
C VAL A 56 -1.51 -10.85 12.75
N LYS A 57 -2.14 -11.91 13.28
CA LYS A 57 -3.54 -12.24 13.00
C LYS A 57 -4.44 -11.57 14.04
N ILE A 58 -5.50 -10.94 13.57
CA ILE A 58 -6.52 -10.26 14.37
C ILE A 58 -7.86 -10.90 13.99
N PRO A 59 -8.46 -11.75 14.85
CA PRO A 59 -9.75 -12.37 14.54
C PRO A 59 -10.88 -11.32 14.52
N PRO A 60 -12.03 -11.61 13.88
CA PRO A 60 -13.19 -10.72 13.91
C PRO A 60 -13.64 -10.46 15.35
N PRO A 61 -14.30 -9.33 15.64
CA PRO A 61 -14.82 -9.06 16.99
C PRO A 61 -15.79 -10.15 17.45
N SER A 62 -15.70 -10.57 18.71
CA SER A 62 -16.69 -11.43 19.36
C SER A 62 -17.49 -10.63 20.38
N LYS A 63 -18.67 -11.12 20.83
CA LYS A 63 -19.59 -10.38 21.71
C LYS A 63 -18.85 -9.67 22.86
N GLY A 64 -18.76 -8.34 22.80
CA GLY A 64 -18.11 -7.48 23.80
C GLY A 64 -16.58 -7.47 23.80
N CYS A 65 -15.91 -8.24 22.93
CA CYS A 65 -14.45 -8.34 22.87
C CYS A 65 -13.92 -7.92 21.48
N PRO A 66 -13.22 -6.78 21.38
CA PRO A 66 -12.57 -6.36 20.14
C PRO A 66 -11.56 -7.40 19.65
N GLY A 67 -11.51 -7.62 18.33
CA GLY A 67 -10.56 -8.53 17.71
C GLY A 67 -9.11 -8.29 18.14
N LEU A 68 -8.71 -7.02 18.27
CA LEU A 68 -7.36 -6.60 18.66
C LEU A 68 -6.91 -7.15 20.03
N ARG A 69 -7.82 -7.37 20.98
CA ARG A 69 -7.47 -7.98 22.28
C ARG A 69 -7.13 -9.47 22.19
N ARG A 70 -7.50 -10.09 21.07
CA ARG A 70 -7.25 -11.51 20.77
C ARG A 70 -6.27 -11.66 19.61
N ALA A 71 -5.53 -10.59 19.29
CA ALA A 71 -4.51 -10.63 18.28
C ALA A 71 -3.37 -11.56 18.70
N SER A 72 -2.74 -12.22 17.73
CA SER A 72 -1.62 -13.13 17.97
C SER A 72 -0.62 -13.04 16.83
N VAL A 73 0.67 -13.22 17.13
CA VAL A 73 1.68 -13.42 16.09
C VAL A 73 1.40 -14.77 15.41
N GLN A 74 1.07 -14.73 14.12
CA GLN A 74 0.80 -15.91 13.31
C GLN A 74 2.07 -16.44 12.64
N TYR A 75 2.90 -15.53 12.11
CA TYR A 75 4.12 -15.88 11.41
C TYR A 75 5.28 -14.98 11.79
N HIS A 76 6.50 -15.51 11.64
CA HIS A 76 7.75 -14.78 11.83
C HIS A 76 8.51 -14.71 10.51
N ILE A 77 9.04 -13.54 10.19
CA ILE A 77 9.91 -13.32 9.05
C ILE A 77 11.24 -12.79 9.59
N PRO A 78 12.36 -13.52 9.37
CA PRO A 78 13.66 -13.05 9.82
C PRO A 78 14.08 -11.80 9.05
N SER A 79 14.71 -10.86 9.74
CA SER A 79 15.37 -9.73 9.09
C SER A 79 16.61 -10.20 8.33
N SER A 80 16.86 -9.66 7.14
CA SER A 80 18.16 -9.82 6.48
C SER A 80 19.27 -9.02 7.16
N TRP A 81 18.89 -8.10 8.04
CA TRP A 81 19.74 -7.11 8.67
C TRP A 81 19.97 -7.42 10.15
N LYS A 82 21.19 -7.14 10.64
CA LYS A 82 21.62 -7.46 12.02
C LYS A 82 21.47 -6.31 13.02
N THR A 83 21.53 -5.07 12.56
CA THR A 83 21.52 -3.86 13.41
C THR A 83 20.51 -2.81 12.95
N THR A 84 19.89 -3.03 11.79
CA THR A 84 18.82 -2.21 11.21
C THR A 84 17.67 -3.12 10.80
N PHE A 85 16.53 -2.55 10.44
CA PHE A 85 15.46 -3.28 9.75
C PHE A 85 14.98 -2.43 8.57
N SER A 86 14.43 -3.06 7.53
CA SER A 86 13.84 -2.35 6.40
C SER A 86 12.55 -1.65 6.83
N TYR A 87 12.39 -0.39 6.44
CA TYR A 87 11.13 0.31 6.54
C TYR A 87 10.07 -0.42 5.72
N TYR A 88 8.89 -0.59 6.31
CA TYR A 88 7.74 -1.20 5.65
C TYR A 88 6.49 -0.37 5.92
N HIS A 89 5.64 -0.30 4.91
CA HIS A 89 4.40 0.46 4.97
C HIS A 89 3.19 -0.44 4.75
N SER A 90 3.26 -1.36 3.79
CA SER A 90 2.23 -2.37 3.53
C SER A 90 2.88 -3.71 3.11
N PHE A 91 2.05 -4.74 2.87
CA PHE A 91 2.48 -6.08 2.46
C PHE A 91 1.40 -6.71 1.59
N GLY A 92 1.73 -7.78 0.85
CA GLY A 92 0.76 -8.54 0.06
C GLY A 92 0.43 -9.87 0.69
N MET A 93 -0.76 -10.39 0.40
CA MET A 93 -1.18 -11.71 0.82
C MET A 93 -2.09 -12.33 -0.23
N THR A 94 -1.76 -13.55 -0.63
CA THR A 94 -2.58 -14.38 -1.51
C THR A 94 -3.27 -15.47 -0.67
N ARG A 95 -3.96 -16.40 -1.32
CA ARG A 95 -4.51 -17.59 -0.64
C ARG A 95 -3.44 -18.36 0.14
N ASN A 96 -2.29 -18.62 -0.46
CA ASN A 96 -1.27 -19.51 0.08
C ASN A 96 0.00 -18.80 0.54
N TYR A 97 0.22 -17.53 0.18
CA TYR A 97 1.47 -16.83 0.45
C TYR A 97 1.25 -15.48 1.14
N VAL A 98 2.25 -15.08 1.91
CA VAL A 98 2.49 -13.68 2.29
C VAL A 98 3.72 -13.19 1.54
N VAL A 99 3.62 -11.98 0.97
CA VAL A 99 4.70 -11.30 0.27
C VAL A 99 5.11 -10.08 1.08
N PHE A 100 6.31 -10.14 1.66
CA PHE A 100 6.94 -9.01 2.35
C PHE A 100 8.06 -8.47 1.47
N VAL A 101 8.05 -7.17 1.19
CA VAL A 101 9.09 -6.51 0.40
C VAL A 101 10.06 -5.82 1.34
N GLU A 102 11.28 -6.36 1.42
CA GLU A 102 12.38 -5.79 2.20
C GLU A 102 13.16 -4.83 1.28
N GLN A 103 12.75 -3.55 1.31
CA GLN A 103 13.31 -2.44 0.52
C GLN A 103 14.55 -1.79 1.20
N PRO A 104 15.44 -1.13 0.44
CA PRO A 104 16.70 -0.60 0.97
C PRO A 104 16.58 0.77 1.69
N LEU A 105 15.42 1.07 2.28
CA LEU A 105 15.28 2.14 3.26
C LEU A 105 15.43 1.54 4.67
N LEU A 106 16.60 1.70 5.27
CA LEU A 106 16.95 1.06 6.54
C LEU A 106 16.58 1.95 7.73
N VAL A 107 15.96 1.36 8.75
CA VAL A 107 15.67 2.00 10.03
C VAL A 107 16.77 1.66 11.03
N ASN A 108 17.50 2.69 11.45
CA ASN A 108 18.59 2.60 12.40
C ASN A 108 18.06 2.42 13.83
N THR A 109 18.20 1.20 14.36
CA THR A 109 17.63 0.83 15.66
C THR A 109 18.26 1.59 16.82
N MET A 110 19.55 1.92 16.72
CA MET A 110 20.27 2.69 17.75
C MET A 110 19.77 4.13 17.81
N ARG A 111 19.55 4.78 16.66
CA ARG A 111 18.94 6.12 16.60
C ARG A 111 17.49 6.07 17.10
N LEU A 112 16.72 5.04 16.74
CA LEU A 112 15.34 4.86 17.19
C LEU A 112 15.24 4.70 18.71
N VAL A 113 16.08 3.87 19.32
CA VAL A 113 16.13 3.69 20.78
C VAL A 113 16.59 4.98 21.47
N GLY A 114 17.56 5.69 20.89
CA GLY A 114 18.08 6.96 21.40
C GLY A 114 17.17 8.17 21.17
N SER A 115 16.07 8.04 20.43
CA SER A 115 15.25 9.17 19.97
C SER A 115 14.70 10.01 21.12
N ARG A 116 14.29 9.38 22.23
CA ARG A 116 13.78 10.09 23.42
C ARG A 116 14.84 10.96 24.13
N ILE A 117 16.11 10.62 24.00
CA ILE A 117 17.22 11.31 24.67
C ILE A 117 17.85 12.35 23.75
N LYS A 118 18.03 12.00 22.47
CA LYS A 118 18.73 12.83 21.48
C LYS A 118 17.80 13.71 20.65
N GLY A 119 16.48 13.54 20.76
CA GLY A 119 15.49 14.31 20.02
C GLY A 119 15.38 13.94 18.54
N TYR A 120 15.85 12.75 18.14
CA TYR A 120 15.73 12.28 16.77
C TYR A 120 14.26 12.08 16.38
N SER A 121 13.89 12.58 15.20
CA SER A 121 12.65 12.22 14.52
C SER A 121 12.76 10.82 13.91
N PHE A 122 11.62 10.27 13.46
CA PHE A 122 11.63 9.01 12.71
C PHE A 122 12.43 9.12 11.41
N LYS A 123 12.39 10.27 10.71
CA LYS A 123 13.16 10.48 9.47
C LYS A 123 14.66 10.46 9.72
N ASP A 124 15.14 11.00 10.85
CA ASP A 124 16.56 10.94 11.24
C ASP A 124 17.05 9.50 11.47
N CYS A 125 16.12 8.55 11.65
CA CYS A 125 16.42 7.14 11.81
C CYS A 125 16.47 6.39 10.48
N PHE A 126 16.19 7.03 9.34
CA PHE A 126 16.18 6.39 8.03
C PHE A 126 17.52 6.58 7.29
N ASP A 127 18.06 5.50 6.76
CA ASP A 127 19.27 5.47 5.94
C ASP A 127 18.93 4.75 4.62
N TRP A 128 18.92 5.47 3.48
CA TRP A 128 18.75 4.86 2.15
C TRP A 128 20.05 4.18 1.70
N ALA A 129 19.96 2.93 1.25
CA ALA A 129 21.09 2.10 0.87
C ALA A 129 21.04 1.72 -0.63
N PRO A 130 21.35 2.64 -1.56
CA PRO A 130 21.09 2.46 -3.00
C PRO A 130 21.92 1.34 -3.66
N LYS A 131 22.97 0.85 -3.00
CA LYS A 131 23.78 -0.27 -3.50
C LYS A 131 23.16 -1.64 -3.19
N GLU A 132 22.21 -1.67 -2.28
CA GLU A 132 21.50 -2.87 -1.88
C GLU A 132 20.36 -3.18 -2.84
N LYS A 133 19.87 -4.42 -2.79
CA LYS A 133 18.77 -4.89 -3.64
C LYS A 133 17.47 -4.95 -2.85
N THR A 134 16.35 -4.73 -3.54
CA THR A 134 15.03 -4.98 -2.98
C THR A 134 14.78 -6.49 -3.00
N LYS A 135 14.32 -7.04 -1.87
CA LYS A 135 14.04 -8.47 -1.73
C LYS A 135 12.55 -8.73 -1.52
N PHE A 136 11.98 -9.62 -2.33
CA PHE A 136 10.66 -10.18 -2.08
C PHE A 136 10.80 -11.43 -1.21
N VAL A 137 10.39 -11.32 0.04
CA VAL A 137 10.38 -12.40 1.02
C VAL A 137 9.02 -13.10 0.97
N ILE A 138 9.03 -14.34 0.48
CA ILE A 138 7.81 -15.13 0.31
C ILE A 138 7.66 -16.11 1.47
N LEU A 139 6.58 -15.98 2.22
CA LEU A 139 6.22 -16.91 3.30
C LEU A 139 5.07 -17.81 2.85
N ASP A 140 5.27 -19.11 2.93
CA ASP A 140 4.23 -20.12 2.72
C ASP A 140 3.34 -20.17 3.97
N ARG A 141 2.05 -19.86 3.80
CA ARG A 141 1.08 -19.79 4.90
C ARG A 141 0.73 -21.15 5.48
N SER A 142 0.86 -22.22 4.69
CA SER A 142 0.51 -23.58 5.10
C SER A 142 1.58 -24.18 6.01
N SER A 143 2.86 -23.99 5.67
CA SER A 143 3.98 -24.45 6.48
C SER A 143 4.43 -23.41 7.53
N GLY A 144 4.09 -22.14 7.32
CA GLY A 144 4.60 -21.01 8.11
C GLY A 144 6.08 -20.70 7.86
N THR A 145 6.65 -21.20 6.76
CA THR A 145 8.09 -21.06 6.46
C THR A 145 8.35 -20.08 5.33
N VAL A 146 9.40 -19.28 5.46
CA VAL A 146 9.92 -18.46 4.37
C VAL A 146 10.61 -19.34 3.33
N LEU A 147 10.34 -19.11 2.05
CA LEU A 147 11.00 -19.78 0.95
C LEU A 147 12.51 -19.46 0.96
N ARG A 148 13.34 -20.48 0.71
CA ARG A 148 14.81 -20.31 0.68
C ARG A 148 15.29 -19.53 -0.54
N THR A 149 14.50 -19.50 -1.61
CA THR A 149 14.79 -18.75 -2.83
C THR A 149 14.82 -17.25 -2.52
N ARG A 150 15.86 -16.56 -2.97
CA ARG A 150 15.99 -15.11 -2.91
C ARG A 150 15.42 -14.52 -4.19
N PHE A 151 14.33 -13.79 -4.06
CA PHE A 151 13.74 -13.03 -5.17
C PHE A 151 14.19 -11.59 -5.05
N LEU A 152 14.99 -11.13 -6.00
CA LEU A 152 15.68 -9.83 -5.95
C LEU A 152 15.32 -8.98 -7.16
N THR A 153 15.29 -7.66 -6.98
CA THR A 153 15.22 -6.66 -8.06
C THR A 153 16.15 -5.50 -7.73
N ASP A 154 16.32 -4.59 -8.66
CA ASP A 154 16.98 -3.30 -8.42
C ASP A 154 16.36 -2.54 -7.23
N PRO A 155 17.14 -1.67 -6.56
CA PRO A 155 16.61 -0.85 -5.48
C PRO A 155 15.38 -0.09 -5.95
N LEU A 156 14.35 -0.11 -5.11
CA LEU A 156 13.13 0.68 -5.30
C LEU A 156 12.60 1.05 -3.92
N PHE A 157 11.77 2.07 -3.89
CA PHE A 157 11.01 2.42 -2.71
C PHE A 157 9.52 2.22 -2.96
N PHE A 158 8.75 1.91 -1.91
CA PHE A 158 7.29 1.80 -2.01
C PHE A 158 6.60 2.08 -0.67
N PHE A 159 5.36 2.56 -0.78
CA PHE A 159 4.42 2.61 0.32
C PHE A 159 3.32 1.55 0.18
N HIS A 160 2.64 1.53 -0.97
CA HIS A 160 1.37 0.81 -1.11
C HIS A 160 1.49 -0.40 -2.05
N VAL A 161 1.17 -1.57 -1.50
CA VAL A 161 0.77 -2.73 -2.32
C VAL A 161 -0.64 -2.50 -2.82
N VAL A 162 -0.87 -2.75 -4.11
CA VAL A 162 -2.21 -2.68 -4.72
C VAL A 162 -2.95 -3.99 -4.44
N ASN A 163 -2.41 -5.10 -4.93
CA ASN A 163 -2.98 -6.43 -4.73
C ASN A 163 -1.91 -7.52 -4.95
N ALA A 164 -2.22 -8.75 -4.52
CA ALA A 164 -1.40 -9.91 -4.82
C ALA A 164 -2.28 -11.13 -5.04
N PHE A 165 -2.01 -11.94 -6.06
CA PHE A 165 -2.77 -13.16 -6.33
C PHE A 165 -1.88 -14.25 -6.95
N GLU A 166 -2.41 -15.47 -7.06
CA GLU A 166 -1.69 -16.62 -7.62
C GLU A 166 -2.25 -16.97 -9.00
N ASP A 167 -1.37 -17.23 -9.97
CA ASP A 167 -1.73 -17.76 -11.29
C ASP A 167 -0.61 -18.66 -11.86
N ASP A 168 -0.98 -19.83 -12.37
CA ASP A 168 -0.10 -20.83 -13.00
C ASP A 168 1.23 -21.08 -12.26
N GLY A 169 1.21 -21.16 -10.93
CA GLY A 169 2.40 -21.37 -10.10
C GLY A 169 3.28 -20.14 -9.87
N HIS A 170 2.78 -18.95 -10.18
CA HIS A 170 3.39 -17.65 -9.88
C HIS A 170 2.54 -16.88 -8.87
N ILE A 171 3.16 -15.92 -8.20
CA ILE A 171 2.46 -14.82 -7.54
C ILE A 171 2.55 -13.60 -8.45
N VAL A 172 1.42 -13.03 -8.82
CA VAL A 172 1.32 -11.69 -9.41
C VAL A 172 1.23 -10.69 -8.27
N PHE A 173 2.13 -9.73 -8.23
CA PHE A 173 2.27 -8.77 -7.14
C PHE A 173 2.32 -7.35 -7.70
N ASP A 174 1.29 -6.58 -7.43
CA ASP A 174 1.11 -5.22 -7.93
C ASP A 174 1.32 -4.22 -6.81
N MET A 175 2.09 -3.17 -7.08
CA MET A 175 2.43 -2.15 -6.09
C MET A 175 2.64 -0.78 -6.74
N VAL A 176 2.55 0.26 -5.92
CA VAL A 176 3.00 1.61 -6.31
C VAL A 176 4.42 1.79 -5.79
N ALA A 177 5.36 1.95 -6.72
CA ALA A 177 6.78 2.08 -6.40
C ALA A 177 7.38 3.38 -6.96
N TYR A 178 8.53 3.76 -6.42
CA TYR A 178 9.34 4.91 -6.77
C TYR A 178 10.77 4.44 -7.00
N GLU A 179 11.56 5.23 -7.73
CA GLU A 179 12.98 4.92 -7.95
C GLU A 179 13.76 4.86 -6.63
N ASP A 180 13.50 5.79 -5.72
CA ASP A 180 14.11 5.79 -4.40
C ASP A 180 13.26 6.49 -3.32
N ALA A 181 13.82 6.57 -2.11
CA ALA A 181 13.15 7.13 -0.94
C ALA A 181 13.11 8.67 -0.89
N SER A 182 13.65 9.39 -1.87
CA SER A 182 13.64 10.86 -1.92
C SER A 182 12.22 11.44 -2.04
N ILE A 183 11.24 10.65 -2.49
CA ILE A 183 9.83 11.03 -2.47
C ILE A 183 9.36 11.50 -1.09
N MET A 184 9.94 10.95 -0.01
CA MET A 184 9.64 11.37 1.36
C MET A 184 9.98 12.84 1.62
N ASP A 185 11.04 13.35 0.99
CA ASP A 185 11.49 14.73 1.16
C ASP A 185 10.54 15.70 0.45
N ARG A 186 9.86 15.25 -0.62
CA ARG A 186 8.83 16.03 -1.32
C ARG A 186 7.58 16.25 -0.48
N TYR A 187 7.32 15.38 0.50
CA TYR A 187 6.17 15.50 1.40
C TYR A 187 6.39 16.40 2.61
N TYR A 188 7.54 17.07 2.71
CA TYR A 188 7.69 18.13 3.70
C TYR A 188 6.75 19.31 3.38
N LEU A 189 6.20 19.93 4.43
CA LEU A 189 5.14 20.94 4.26
C LEU A 189 5.61 22.20 3.53
N ASP A 190 6.86 22.62 3.72
CA ASP A 190 7.47 23.73 2.97
C ASP A 190 7.57 23.37 1.48
N LYS A 191 8.06 22.17 1.15
CA LYS A 191 8.11 21.65 -0.23
C LYS A 191 6.73 21.53 -0.85
N ILE A 192 5.76 20.97 -0.14
CA ILE A 192 4.37 20.91 -0.62
C ILE A 192 3.81 22.31 -0.82
N ARG A 193 4.16 23.33 -0.04
CA ARG A 193 3.60 24.68 -0.18
C ARG A 193 4.28 25.51 -1.26
N GLU A 194 5.58 25.33 -1.46
CA GLU A 194 6.44 26.23 -2.24
C GLU A 194 6.95 25.63 -3.56
N SER A 195 6.80 24.31 -3.78
CA SER A 195 7.31 23.66 -5.01
C SER A 195 6.67 24.22 -6.28
N GLY A 196 7.53 24.72 -7.17
CA GLY A 196 7.20 25.12 -8.54
C GLY A 196 7.52 24.02 -9.55
N GLU A 197 7.25 24.29 -10.84
CA GLU A 197 7.52 23.34 -11.94
C GLU A 197 9.01 23.05 -12.12
N GLU A 198 9.87 24.00 -11.73
CA GLU A 198 11.32 23.87 -11.79
C GLU A 198 11.87 22.79 -10.85
N ASP A 199 11.13 22.43 -9.78
CA ASP A 199 11.47 21.36 -8.83
C ASP A 199 10.87 20.00 -9.24
N PHE A 200 10.14 19.94 -10.37
CA PHE A 200 9.49 18.72 -10.81
C PHE A 200 10.48 17.73 -11.40
N ASP A 201 10.53 16.55 -10.80
CA ASP A 201 11.25 15.41 -11.33
C ASP A 201 10.26 14.25 -11.56
N PRO A 202 10.03 13.84 -12.82
CA PRO A 202 9.12 12.75 -13.13
C PRO A 202 9.63 11.40 -12.62
N ASP A 203 10.91 11.26 -12.25
CA ASP A 203 11.44 10.04 -11.65
C ASP A 203 11.15 9.95 -10.14
N HIS A 204 10.72 11.06 -9.53
CA HIS A 204 10.23 11.12 -8.14
C HIS A 204 8.69 11.09 -8.07
N GLN A 205 8.08 10.18 -8.82
CA GLN A 205 6.63 9.96 -8.82
C GLN A 205 6.29 8.48 -8.63
N GLY A 206 5.15 8.22 -7.99
CA GLY A 206 4.64 6.85 -7.83
C GLY A 206 4.23 6.26 -9.17
N HIS A 207 4.60 5.02 -9.42
CA HIS A 207 4.20 4.30 -10.62
C HIS A 207 3.72 2.90 -10.28
N PHE A 208 2.66 2.46 -10.95
CA PHE A 208 2.16 1.11 -10.82
C PHE A 208 3.15 0.12 -11.44
N ARG A 209 3.66 -0.80 -10.63
CA ARG A 209 4.59 -1.86 -11.03
C ARG A 209 4.02 -3.24 -10.71
N ARG A 210 3.97 -4.10 -11.73
CA ARG A 210 3.64 -5.52 -11.63
C ARG A 210 4.90 -6.36 -11.61
N PHE A 211 5.10 -7.12 -10.55
CA PHE A 211 6.10 -8.18 -10.45
C PHE A 211 5.42 -9.54 -10.56
N VAL A 212 6.09 -10.51 -11.19
CA VAL A 212 5.61 -11.90 -11.28
C VAL A 212 6.66 -12.85 -10.72
N ILE A 213 6.32 -13.48 -9.60
CA ILE A 213 7.25 -14.23 -8.76
C ILE A 213 7.01 -15.73 -8.95
N PRO A 214 7.92 -16.47 -9.59
CA PRO A 214 7.78 -17.90 -9.79
C PRO A 214 7.94 -18.65 -8.46
N VAL A 215 6.87 -19.24 -7.92
CA VAL A 215 6.91 -19.95 -6.62
C VAL A 215 6.85 -21.47 -6.79
N SER A 216 6.41 -21.95 -7.95
CA SER A 216 6.46 -23.37 -8.29
C SER A 216 7.88 -23.83 -8.59
N LYS A 217 8.34 -24.87 -7.88
CA LYS A 217 9.66 -25.49 -8.13
C LYS A 217 9.80 -26.07 -9.54
N VAL A 218 8.70 -26.38 -10.23
CA VAL A 218 8.74 -26.85 -11.63
C VAL A 218 9.26 -25.75 -12.56
N GLN A 219 9.00 -24.48 -12.25
CA GLN A 219 9.48 -23.37 -13.08
C GLN A 219 11.00 -23.21 -12.95
N TYR A 220 11.59 -23.64 -11.84
CA TYR A 220 13.02 -23.50 -11.57
C TYR A 220 13.92 -24.33 -12.51
N THR A 221 13.40 -25.37 -13.15
CA THR A 221 14.18 -26.17 -14.10
C THR A 221 14.20 -25.59 -15.51
N LYS A 222 13.40 -24.55 -15.79
CA LYS A 222 13.38 -23.88 -17.09
C LYS A 222 14.62 -23.00 -17.27
N GLU A 223 15.15 -22.97 -18.48
CA GLU A 223 16.14 -21.97 -18.90
C GLU A 223 15.43 -20.70 -19.40
N GLY A 224 16.07 -19.53 -19.24
CA GLY A 224 15.54 -18.26 -19.70
C GLY A 224 14.52 -17.61 -18.74
N ASN A 225 13.50 -16.96 -19.30
CA ASN A 225 12.44 -16.31 -18.52
C ASN A 225 11.56 -17.37 -17.83
N LEU A 226 11.48 -17.29 -16.51
CA LEU A 226 10.71 -18.21 -15.67
C LEU A 226 9.22 -17.85 -15.62
N VAL A 227 8.85 -16.63 -16.02
CA VAL A 227 7.44 -16.20 -16.10
C VAL A 227 6.79 -16.79 -17.35
N SER A 228 5.77 -17.64 -17.18
CA SER A 228 4.98 -18.20 -18.30
C SER A 228 3.65 -17.51 -18.57
N LEU A 229 3.28 -16.51 -17.76
CA LEU A 229 2.04 -15.75 -17.94
C LEU A 229 2.14 -14.86 -19.19
N LYS A 230 1.14 -14.93 -20.08
CA LYS A 230 1.19 -14.26 -21.40
C LYS A 230 0.69 -12.83 -21.41
N TYR A 231 -0.01 -12.41 -20.35
CA TYR A 231 -0.67 -11.10 -20.25
C TYR A 231 0.22 -10.03 -19.61
N THR A 232 1.48 -10.35 -19.29
CA THR A 232 2.40 -9.48 -18.58
C THR A 232 3.77 -9.43 -19.24
N GLU A 233 4.42 -8.30 -19.12
CA GLU A 233 5.79 -8.09 -19.58
C GLU A 233 6.84 -8.35 -18.49
N ALA A 234 6.40 -8.53 -17.24
CA ALA A 234 7.28 -8.85 -16.11
C ALA A 234 8.02 -10.17 -16.36
N ARG A 235 9.28 -10.23 -15.91
CA ARG A 235 10.16 -11.38 -16.16
C ARG A 235 10.87 -11.79 -14.89
N ALA A 236 11.31 -13.04 -14.89
CA ALA A 236 12.09 -13.60 -13.81
C ALA A 236 13.22 -14.45 -14.39
N TYR A 237 14.45 -14.27 -13.94
CA TYR A 237 15.62 -14.97 -14.44
C TYR A 237 16.43 -15.58 -13.30
N ARG A 238 16.83 -16.83 -13.48
CA ARG A 238 17.78 -17.47 -12.55
C ARG A 238 19.14 -16.78 -12.65
N GLN A 239 19.67 -16.31 -11.51
CA GLN A 239 21.06 -15.84 -11.43
C GLN A 239 22.00 -16.92 -10.89
N ASP A 240 21.53 -17.68 -9.90
CA ASP A 240 22.27 -18.80 -9.31
C ASP A 240 21.32 -19.89 -8.80
N ASN A 241 21.82 -20.88 -8.05
CA ASN A 241 21.00 -22.00 -7.54
C ASN A 241 19.83 -21.55 -6.66
N ASN A 242 19.97 -20.44 -5.93
CA ASN A 242 19.01 -19.96 -4.94
C ASN A 242 18.52 -18.52 -5.20
N THR A 243 18.94 -17.87 -6.29
CA THR A 243 18.59 -16.48 -6.58
C THR A 243 17.83 -16.36 -7.89
N ILE A 244 16.71 -15.65 -7.85
CA ILE A 244 15.89 -15.27 -8.99
C ILE A 244 15.85 -13.75 -9.04
N TRP A 245 16.27 -13.20 -10.17
CA TRP A 245 16.17 -11.79 -10.49
C TRP A 245 14.81 -11.51 -11.11
N LEU A 246 14.10 -10.51 -10.61
CA LEU A 246 12.80 -10.08 -11.09
C LEU A 246 12.96 -8.77 -11.85
N THR A 247 12.26 -8.66 -12.97
CA THR A 247 11.94 -7.38 -13.61
C THR A 247 10.44 -7.14 -13.47
N HIS A 248 10.03 -5.89 -13.54
CA HIS A 248 8.63 -5.50 -13.46
C HIS A 248 8.10 -5.04 -14.82
N GLU A 249 6.78 -5.01 -14.91
CA GLU A 249 6.04 -4.28 -15.93
C GLU A 249 5.47 -3.01 -15.29
N GLU A 250 5.57 -1.89 -15.98
CA GLU A 250 4.97 -0.63 -15.57
C GLU A 250 3.65 -0.41 -16.30
N MET A 251 2.65 0.14 -15.61
CA MET A 251 1.32 0.35 -16.20
C MET A 251 0.78 1.75 -15.88
N GLY A 252 0.05 2.32 -16.83
CA GLY A 252 -0.53 3.66 -16.68
C GLY A 252 0.51 4.77 -16.52
N TYR A 253 0.05 5.92 -16.01
CA TYR A 253 0.89 7.11 -15.86
C TYR A 253 1.58 7.17 -14.49
N LYS A 254 2.74 7.86 -14.46
CA LYS A 254 3.40 8.24 -13.21
C LYS A 254 2.55 9.27 -12.43
N GLY A 255 2.76 9.28 -11.12
CA GLY A 255 1.99 10.07 -10.15
C GLY A 255 0.74 9.37 -9.63
N TYR A 256 0.57 8.09 -9.96
CA TYR A 256 -0.48 7.24 -9.41
C TYR A 256 -0.08 6.75 -8.01
N ASP A 257 -0.93 6.97 -7.00
CA ASP A 257 -0.72 6.47 -5.64
C ASP A 257 -2.06 6.27 -4.90
N LEU A 258 -2.01 5.95 -3.60
CA LEU A 258 -3.17 5.68 -2.75
C LEU A 258 -4.14 4.67 -3.39
N PRO A 259 -3.64 3.46 -3.76
CA PRO A 259 -4.43 2.51 -4.50
C PRO A 259 -5.55 1.91 -3.66
N THR A 260 -6.70 1.72 -4.30
CA THR A 260 -7.82 0.92 -3.84
C THR A 260 -8.30 -0.01 -4.95
N ILE A 261 -8.97 -1.08 -4.57
CA ILE A 261 -9.60 -2.05 -5.49
C ILE A 261 -10.97 -2.41 -4.95
N ASN A 262 -11.78 -3.15 -5.71
CA ASN A 262 -12.95 -3.80 -5.16
C ASN A 262 -12.53 -4.85 -4.09
N PRO A 263 -12.91 -4.70 -2.81
CA PRO A 263 -12.45 -5.59 -1.74
C PRO A 263 -12.78 -7.08 -1.95
N LYS A 264 -13.81 -7.41 -2.76
CA LYS A 264 -14.13 -8.81 -3.12
C LYS A 264 -12.99 -9.52 -3.86
N TYR A 265 -12.09 -8.76 -4.48
CA TYR A 265 -10.98 -9.21 -5.32
C TYR A 265 -9.62 -9.13 -4.61
N GLN A 266 -9.60 -8.72 -3.32
CA GLN A 266 -8.36 -8.71 -2.55
C GLN A 266 -7.80 -10.12 -2.39
N GLY A 267 -6.54 -10.31 -2.76
CA GLY A 267 -5.90 -11.63 -2.73
C GLY A 267 -6.22 -12.53 -3.93
N LYS A 268 -6.97 -12.03 -4.93
CA LYS A 268 -7.51 -12.77 -6.09
C LYS A 268 -7.18 -12.07 -7.40
N PRO A 269 -7.22 -12.77 -8.56
CA PRO A 269 -7.15 -12.13 -9.87
C PRO A 269 -8.20 -11.02 -9.98
N TYR A 270 -7.83 -9.87 -10.55
CA TYR A 270 -8.61 -8.64 -10.58
C TYR A 270 -8.24 -7.82 -11.83
N ARG A 271 -9.06 -6.85 -12.19
CA ARG A 271 -8.90 -6.03 -13.39
C ARG A 271 -8.75 -4.53 -13.12
N TYR A 272 -9.39 -3.99 -12.08
CA TYR A 272 -9.46 -2.55 -11.88
C TYR A 272 -8.77 -2.11 -10.58
N SER A 273 -7.92 -1.11 -10.73
CA SER A 273 -7.29 -0.39 -9.62
C SER A 273 -7.66 1.09 -9.71
N TYR A 274 -7.99 1.70 -8.58
CA TYR A 274 -8.26 3.13 -8.49
C TYR A 274 -7.23 3.80 -7.59
N GLY A 275 -6.82 5.01 -7.91
CA GLY A 275 -5.84 5.75 -7.13
C GLY A 275 -6.06 7.25 -7.21
N SER A 276 -5.15 8.00 -6.62
CA SER A 276 -5.18 9.45 -6.59
C SER A 276 -3.79 10.03 -6.78
N GLY A 277 -3.71 11.13 -7.54
CA GLY A 277 -2.54 12.00 -7.58
C GLY A 277 -2.67 13.22 -6.66
N ASN A 278 -3.28 13.04 -5.47
CA ASN A 278 -3.54 14.10 -4.49
C ASN A 278 -2.33 14.98 -4.16
N PHE A 279 -1.13 14.40 -4.14
CA PHE A 279 0.10 15.12 -3.83
C PHE A 279 0.92 15.48 -5.08
N GLU A 280 0.39 15.16 -6.26
CA GLU A 280 1.01 15.45 -7.54
C GLU A 280 0.62 16.84 -8.04
N ARG A 281 1.65 17.62 -8.41
CA ARG A 281 1.53 19.00 -8.94
C ARG A 281 1.81 19.09 -10.44
N PHE A 282 2.35 18.03 -11.03
CA PHE A 282 2.73 17.95 -12.44
C PHE A 282 2.55 16.52 -12.93
N GLY A 283 2.59 16.34 -14.25
CA GLY A 283 2.34 15.06 -14.91
C GLY A 283 0.85 14.72 -15.04
N GLU A 284 0.58 13.58 -15.67
CA GLU A 284 -0.78 13.18 -16.06
C GLU A 284 -1.69 12.89 -14.87
N CYS A 285 -1.19 12.28 -13.80
CA CYS A 285 -1.99 11.97 -12.61
C CYS A 285 -2.19 13.18 -11.68
N ARG A 286 -1.62 14.37 -11.99
CA ARG A 286 -1.76 15.59 -11.17
C ARG A 286 -3.18 15.74 -10.68
N ASN A 287 -3.39 15.92 -9.38
CA ASN A 287 -4.68 16.26 -8.79
C ASN A 287 -5.92 15.50 -9.35
N ALA A 288 -5.73 14.23 -9.73
CA ALA A 288 -6.74 13.43 -10.40
C ALA A 288 -7.14 12.21 -9.55
N ILE A 289 -8.37 11.73 -9.77
CA ILE A 289 -8.72 10.34 -9.47
C ILE A 289 -8.40 9.50 -10.71
N CYS A 290 -7.68 8.39 -10.51
CA CYS A 290 -7.22 7.53 -11.58
C CYS A 290 -7.94 6.19 -11.51
N LYS A 291 -8.31 5.62 -12.66
CA LYS A 291 -8.74 4.23 -12.83
C LYS A 291 -7.83 3.55 -13.83
N LEU A 292 -7.11 2.52 -13.39
CA LEU A 292 -6.27 1.67 -14.21
C LEU A 292 -6.97 0.33 -14.48
N ASP A 293 -7.11 -0.03 -15.75
CA ASP A 293 -7.41 -1.39 -16.19
C ASP A 293 -6.10 -2.16 -16.37
N VAL A 294 -5.82 -3.13 -15.49
CA VAL A 294 -4.54 -3.85 -15.46
C VAL A 294 -4.41 -4.94 -16.54
N GLU A 295 -5.48 -5.18 -17.31
CA GLU A 295 -5.43 -6.07 -18.48
C GLU A 295 -5.09 -5.28 -19.74
N THR A 296 -5.78 -4.15 -19.97
CA THR A 296 -5.57 -3.30 -21.16
C THR A 296 -4.42 -2.32 -21.00
N ARG A 297 -4.01 -2.01 -19.76
CA ARG A 297 -3.05 -0.97 -19.36
C ARG A 297 -3.57 0.46 -19.54
N GLU A 298 -4.84 0.63 -19.88
CA GLU A 298 -5.45 1.94 -20.05
C GLU A 298 -5.76 2.57 -18.69
N MET A 299 -5.41 3.86 -18.57
CA MET A 299 -5.69 4.66 -17.38
C MET A 299 -6.64 5.80 -17.74
N ASN A 300 -7.80 5.82 -17.11
CA ASN A 300 -8.77 6.91 -17.19
C ASN A 300 -8.60 7.84 -15.99
N LEU A 301 -8.83 9.13 -16.20
CA LEU A 301 -8.61 10.16 -15.19
C LEU A 301 -9.87 11.01 -15.03
N TRP A 302 -10.21 11.33 -13.78
CA TRP A 302 -11.14 12.41 -13.45
C TRP A 302 -10.36 13.58 -12.88
N ARG A 303 -10.58 14.77 -13.46
CA ARG A 303 -10.08 16.06 -12.99
C ARG A 303 -11.06 17.14 -13.42
N GLU A 304 -11.63 17.87 -12.47
CA GLU A 304 -12.54 18.97 -12.77
C GLU A 304 -11.81 20.32 -12.92
N SER A 305 -10.79 20.60 -12.09
CA SER A 305 -10.02 21.85 -12.16
C SER A 305 -8.56 21.64 -11.74
N ASP A 306 -7.74 22.69 -11.91
CA ASP A 306 -6.34 22.72 -11.43
C ASP A 306 -6.21 23.10 -9.95
N THR A 307 -7.30 23.51 -9.31
CA THR A 307 -7.33 23.92 -7.89
C THR A 307 -7.86 22.83 -6.98
N GLN A 308 -8.50 21.79 -7.52
CA GLN A 308 -9.10 20.72 -6.75
C GLN A 308 -8.17 19.52 -6.59
N TYR A 309 -8.01 19.04 -5.36
CA TYR A 309 -7.12 17.94 -4.99
C TYR A 309 -7.93 16.84 -4.30
N PRO A 310 -8.25 15.75 -5.02
CA PRO A 310 -9.01 14.63 -4.47
C PRO A 310 -8.14 13.73 -3.59
N SER A 311 -8.64 13.32 -2.42
CA SER A 311 -7.99 12.31 -1.56
C SER A 311 -8.02 10.91 -2.18
N GLU A 312 -7.58 9.89 -1.42
CA GLU A 312 -7.82 8.48 -1.73
C GLU A 312 -9.29 8.25 -2.12
N ALA A 313 -9.50 7.54 -3.22
CA ALA A 313 -10.81 7.05 -3.61
C ALA A 313 -11.14 5.80 -2.79
N VAL A 314 -12.31 5.78 -2.16
CA VAL A 314 -12.84 4.59 -1.46
C VAL A 314 -13.87 3.93 -2.35
N PHE A 315 -13.60 2.71 -2.82
CA PHE A 315 -14.54 1.94 -3.62
C PHE A 315 -15.68 1.35 -2.76
N ILE A 316 -16.91 1.50 -3.24
CA ILE A 316 -18.11 0.92 -2.64
C ILE A 316 -18.84 0.14 -3.73
N ALA A 317 -18.85 -1.18 -3.60
CA ALA A 317 -19.54 -2.07 -4.53
C ALA A 317 -21.06 -1.81 -4.51
N ASP A 318 -21.66 -1.84 -5.70
CA ASP A 318 -23.11 -2.05 -5.82
C ASP A 318 -23.45 -3.44 -5.24
N PRO A 319 -24.37 -3.54 -4.25
CA PRO A 319 -24.81 -4.83 -3.72
C PRO A 319 -25.36 -5.79 -4.79
N GLU A 320 -25.98 -5.26 -5.84
CA GLU A 320 -26.56 -6.01 -6.95
C GLU A 320 -25.66 -6.02 -8.19
N GLY A 321 -24.47 -5.39 -8.10
CA GLY A 321 -23.48 -5.31 -9.17
C GLY A 321 -22.91 -6.68 -9.54
N VAL A 322 -22.64 -6.84 -10.84
CA VAL A 322 -22.12 -8.08 -11.44
C VAL A 322 -20.64 -7.92 -11.81
N ASP A 323 -20.28 -6.80 -12.41
CA ASP A 323 -18.92 -6.52 -12.84
C ASP A 323 -18.05 -6.05 -11.67
N GLU A 324 -16.72 -6.19 -11.82
CA GLU A 324 -15.76 -5.82 -10.78
C GLU A 324 -15.83 -4.33 -10.41
N ASP A 325 -16.13 -3.47 -11.38
CA ASP A 325 -16.26 -2.01 -11.24
C ASP A 325 -17.70 -1.52 -11.11
N ASP A 326 -18.67 -2.40 -10.87
CA ASP A 326 -20.03 -2.00 -10.52
C ASP A 326 -20.06 -1.43 -9.09
N GLY A 327 -20.10 -0.11 -9.01
CA GLY A 327 -20.09 0.62 -7.75
C GLY A 327 -19.74 2.09 -7.92
N VAL A 328 -19.40 2.71 -6.79
CA VAL A 328 -19.03 4.13 -6.73
C VAL A 328 -17.70 4.33 -6.03
N LEU A 329 -17.04 5.43 -6.33
CA LEU A 329 -15.87 5.93 -5.61
C LEU A 329 -16.27 7.13 -4.77
N LEU A 330 -15.85 7.16 -3.51
CA LEU A 330 -15.95 8.33 -2.65
C LEU A 330 -14.58 8.95 -2.46
N SER A 331 -14.46 10.26 -2.67
CA SER A 331 -13.21 11.00 -2.42
C SER A 331 -13.52 12.37 -1.81
N VAL A 332 -12.74 12.80 -0.81
CA VAL A 332 -12.82 14.16 -0.28
C VAL A 332 -11.95 15.05 -1.14
N VAL A 333 -12.54 16.08 -1.73
CA VAL A 333 -11.87 17.03 -2.60
C VAL A 333 -11.61 18.32 -1.85
N ASN A 334 -10.34 18.71 -1.81
CA ASN A 334 -9.91 20.00 -1.28
C ASN A 334 -9.69 21.00 -2.41
N ASP A 335 -10.25 22.20 -2.32
CA ASP A 335 -10.04 23.25 -3.33
C ASP A 335 -9.04 24.31 -2.84
N THR A 336 -7.92 24.49 -3.53
CA THR A 336 -6.92 25.52 -3.19
C THR A 336 -7.41 26.94 -3.48
N ASP A 337 -8.49 27.10 -4.24
CA ASP A 337 -9.28 28.33 -4.28
C ASP A 337 -10.18 28.39 -3.04
N TYR A 338 -9.74 29.15 -2.03
CA TYR A 338 -10.45 29.30 -0.76
C TYR A 338 -11.82 30.00 -0.87
N SER A 339 -12.17 30.55 -2.04
CA SER A 339 -13.53 31.05 -2.29
C SER A 339 -14.53 29.92 -2.61
N LYS A 340 -14.04 28.72 -2.92
CA LYS A 340 -14.84 27.54 -3.25
C LYS A 340 -14.92 26.57 -2.05
N PRO A 341 -16.01 25.79 -1.95
CA PRO A 341 -16.17 24.80 -0.91
C PRO A 341 -15.28 23.57 -1.14
N ASP A 342 -14.85 22.94 -0.05
CA ASP A 342 -14.43 21.54 -0.10
C ASP A 342 -15.69 20.65 -0.22
N PHE A 343 -15.56 19.44 -0.77
CA PHE A 343 -16.70 18.56 -0.96
C PHE A 343 -16.35 17.08 -0.93
N LEU A 344 -17.36 16.25 -0.64
CA LEU A 344 -17.30 14.82 -0.89
C LEU A 344 -17.78 14.56 -2.32
N LEU A 345 -16.92 14.00 -3.16
CA LEU A 345 -17.20 13.59 -4.53
C LEU A 345 -17.70 12.15 -4.57
N VAL A 346 -18.69 11.89 -5.42
CA VAL A 346 -19.19 10.54 -5.75
C VAL A 346 -19.02 10.32 -7.25
N LEU A 347 -18.14 9.39 -7.63
CA LEU A 347 -17.94 9.00 -9.03
C LEU A 347 -18.54 7.62 -9.29
N ASP A 348 -19.09 7.43 -10.47
CA ASP A 348 -19.35 6.11 -11.04
C ASP A 348 -18.01 5.40 -11.25
N ALA A 349 -17.80 4.24 -10.62
CA ALA A 349 -16.50 3.56 -10.68
C ALA A 349 -16.19 2.99 -12.08
N LYS A 350 -17.22 2.75 -12.90
CA LYS A 350 -17.06 2.23 -14.27
C LYS A 350 -16.52 3.30 -15.23
N THR A 351 -17.11 4.50 -15.18
CA THR A 351 -16.89 5.57 -16.16
C THR A 351 -16.10 6.76 -15.62
N LEU A 352 -15.89 6.85 -14.31
CA LEU A 352 -15.42 8.04 -13.60
C LEU A 352 -16.30 9.28 -13.79
N THR A 353 -17.54 9.12 -14.26
CA THR A 353 -18.49 10.22 -14.35
C THR A 353 -18.93 10.64 -12.95
N GLU A 354 -19.00 11.93 -12.70
CA GLU A 354 -19.55 12.42 -11.44
C GLU A 354 -21.05 12.15 -11.35
N LEU A 355 -21.45 11.48 -10.27
CA LEU A 355 -22.84 11.16 -9.95
C LEU A 355 -23.45 12.18 -8.97
N ALA A 356 -22.64 12.64 -8.02
CA ALA A 356 -23.05 13.59 -7.00
C ALA A 356 -21.85 14.24 -6.32
N ARG A 357 -22.11 15.37 -5.66
CA ARG A 357 -21.20 15.98 -4.67
C ARG A 357 -21.96 16.47 -3.44
N ALA A 358 -21.29 16.47 -2.29
CA ALA A 358 -21.79 17.05 -1.05
C ALA A 358 -20.79 18.07 -0.51
N GLU A 359 -21.14 19.36 -0.65
CA GLU A 359 -20.29 20.49 -0.27
C GLU A 359 -20.35 20.77 1.23
N VAL A 360 -19.22 21.18 1.81
CA VAL A 360 -19.18 21.83 3.12
C VAL A 360 -19.15 23.35 2.94
N PRO A 361 -19.70 24.14 3.88
CA PRO A 361 -19.59 25.59 3.81
C PRO A 361 -18.12 26.03 3.66
N HIS A 362 -17.81 26.97 2.76
CA HIS A 362 -16.42 27.34 2.43
C HIS A 362 -15.59 27.83 3.63
N GLN A 363 -16.24 28.26 4.73
CA GLN A 363 -15.56 28.61 5.99
C GLN A 363 -15.06 27.39 6.77
N VAL A 364 -15.55 26.20 6.44
CA VAL A 364 -15.14 24.91 7.00
C VAL A 364 -14.26 24.22 5.99
N ARG A 365 -12.99 24.02 6.35
CA ARG A 365 -12.02 23.32 5.49
C ARG A 365 -11.86 21.88 5.95
N ALA A 366 -11.99 20.94 5.03
CA ALA A 366 -11.64 19.56 5.29
C ALA A 366 -10.10 19.44 5.28
N CYS A 367 -9.52 18.73 6.24
CA CYS A 367 -8.10 18.41 6.15
C CYS A 367 -7.88 17.38 5.05
N THR A 368 -6.79 17.54 4.29
CA THR A 368 -6.34 16.52 3.36
C THR A 368 -6.18 15.19 4.09
N SER A 369 -6.92 14.18 3.62
CA SER A 369 -6.89 12.84 4.18
C SER A 369 -6.03 11.92 3.31
N ILE A 370 -5.38 10.94 3.94
CA ILE A 370 -4.54 9.96 3.25
C ILE A 370 -5.33 8.66 3.05
N HIS A 371 -5.92 8.11 4.12
CA HIS A 371 -6.69 6.87 4.06
C HIS A 371 -8.06 6.99 4.71
N GLY A 372 -9.00 6.20 4.22
CA GLY A 372 -10.35 6.07 4.76
C GLY A 372 -10.92 4.66 4.68
N CYS A 373 -12.13 4.48 5.21
CA CYS A 373 -12.92 3.28 4.93
C CYS A 373 -14.40 3.61 4.95
N PHE A 374 -15.18 2.91 4.12
CA PHE A 374 -16.63 2.97 4.17
C PHE A 374 -17.18 1.88 5.10
N VAL A 375 -18.10 2.26 5.99
CA VAL A 375 -18.65 1.34 6.99
C VAL A 375 -20.17 1.30 6.85
N LYS A 376 -20.70 0.35 6.07
CA LYS A 376 -22.14 0.20 5.72
C LYS A 376 -23.08 0.23 6.92
N SER A 377 -23.78 1.35 7.16
CA SER A 377 -24.60 1.59 8.37
C SER A 377 -25.73 0.58 8.55
#